data_AF-A0AAE9LTH9-F1
#
_entry.id   AF-A0AAE9LTH9-F1
#
_cell.length_a   1.000
_cell.length_b   1.000
_cell.length_c   1.000
_cell.angle_alpha   90.00
_cell.angle_beta   90.00
_cell.angle_gamma   90.00
#
_symmetry.space_group_name_H-M   'P 1'
#
loop_
_entity.id
_entity.type
_entity.pdbx_description
1 polymer ?
#
loop_
_entity_poly.entity_id
_entity_poly.type
_entity_poly.pdbx_seq_one_letter_code
_entity_poly.pdbx_strand_id
1 'polypeptide(L)'
;MTTFIFGTDFSTKFNGLNYYKNHLVYKNSTAKLEHLNLLDNQKTYQIVSHQKKMMLHIHAVQESQPERKQVEAFISTKYQEMHKATLSHFSSTLFVGEFQHQTQVAIGIEPLKSHQAFLEQYLVQPIEQTLTKMIQRDVAREKIIEIGNLASQNMEYAKMMVAFLVFYLTVAEVEWAVCTGTIAVRYVLQQMGLHFHVLEKANPEVLGEAKKQWGNYYQQKPLVLAINVADALAVTQQHYDFKVNRAAIRG
;
A
#
# COMPACT_ATOMS: atom_id res chain seq x y z
N MET A 1 8.45 -15.24 24.83
CA MET A 1 8.79 -15.75 23.49
C MET A 1 7.52 -16.30 22.88
N THR A 2 6.92 -15.62 21.91
CA THR A 2 5.77 -16.16 21.18
C THR A 2 6.19 -16.41 19.75
N THR A 3 6.77 -17.57 19.54
CA THR A 3 7.02 -18.16 18.23
C THR A 3 5.71 -18.81 17.77
N PHE A 4 5.11 -18.30 16.71
CA PHE A 4 4.04 -19.02 16.03
C PHE A 4 4.69 -20.02 15.06
N ILE A 5 4.73 -21.30 15.47
CA ILE A 5 5.07 -22.43 14.59
C ILE A 5 3.80 -22.78 13.82
N PHE A 6 3.75 -22.41 12.55
CA PHE A 6 2.76 -22.98 11.63
C PHE A 6 3.41 -24.15 10.89
N GLY A 7 2.70 -25.28 10.90
CA GLY A 7 3.14 -26.54 10.30
C GLY A 7 3.61 -26.35 8.85
N THR A 8 4.62 -27.13 8.51
CA THR A 8 5.14 -27.29 7.17
C THR A 8 4.04 -27.83 6.25
N ASP A 9 3.36 -26.94 5.54
CA ASP A 9 2.77 -27.19 4.22
C ASP A 9 2.25 -25.87 3.61
N PHE A 10 3.18 -24.95 3.32
CA PHE A 10 2.92 -23.93 2.29
C PHE A 10 3.50 -24.44 0.97
N SER A 11 2.71 -25.23 0.28
CA SER A 11 2.98 -25.65 -1.10
C SER A 11 2.95 -24.43 -2.03
N THR A 12 4.15 -23.95 -2.39
CA THR A 12 4.42 -23.27 -3.66
C THR A 12 4.67 -24.32 -4.73
N LYS A 13 3.69 -24.79 -5.52
CA LYS A 13 4.02 -25.65 -6.69
C LYS A 13 3.16 -25.23 -7.87
N PHE A 14 3.72 -24.82 -9.02
CA PHE A 14 4.74 -25.52 -9.82
C PHE A 14 4.43 -27.03 -9.91
N ASN A 15 3.21 -27.33 -10.34
CA ASN A 15 2.71 -28.59 -10.93
C ASN A 15 1.23 -28.43 -11.32
N GLY A 16 0.93 -27.49 -12.23
CA GLY A 16 -0.32 -27.53 -13.01
C GLY A 16 -1.58 -26.83 -12.49
N LEU A 17 -1.52 -25.96 -11.47
CA LEU A 17 -2.65 -25.09 -11.10
C LEU A 17 -2.43 -23.65 -11.57
N ASN A 18 -3.37 -23.17 -12.39
CA ASN A 18 -3.26 -21.97 -13.22
C ASN A 18 -4.01 -20.78 -12.60
N TYR A 19 -3.27 -19.80 -12.07
CA TYR A 19 -3.80 -18.59 -11.40
C TYR A 19 -4.42 -17.55 -12.35
N TYR A 20 -4.44 -17.81 -13.67
CA TYR A 20 -4.91 -16.87 -14.70
C TYR A 20 -6.34 -17.11 -15.21
N LYS A 21 -7.11 -18.03 -14.63
CA LYS A 21 -8.28 -18.57 -15.34
C LYS A 21 -9.54 -17.69 -15.40
N ASN A 22 -9.56 -16.50 -14.81
CA ASN A 22 -10.72 -15.59 -14.91
C ASN A 22 -10.29 -14.14 -15.16
N HIS A 23 -9.46 -13.89 -16.18
CA HIS A 23 -9.43 -12.58 -16.82
C HIS A 23 -10.65 -12.47 -17.72
N LEU A 24 -11.61 -11.60 -17.36
CA LEU A 24 -12.58 -10.89 -18.23
C LEU A 24 -13.86 -10.59 -17.44
N VAL A 25 -13.86 -9.55 -16.59
CA VAL A 25 -15.09 -8.79 -16.30
C VAL A 25 -14.72 -7.32 -16.05
N TYR A 26 -14.62 -6.52 -17.11
CA TYR A 26 -14.62 -5.06 -17.00
C TYR A 26 -15.82 -4.50 -17.74
N LYS A 27 -16.84 -4.14 -16.96
CA LYS A 27 -17.83 -3.11 -17.28
C LYS A 27 -18.62 -2.83 -16.00
N ASN A 28 -18.61 -1.57 -15.59
CA ASN A 28 -19.52 -0.96 -14.61
C ASN A 28 -19.29 -1.28 -13.12
N SER A 29 -18.26 -0.67 -12.52
CA SER A 29 -18.26 -0.39 -11.08
C SER A 29 -18.19 1.13 -10.83
N THR A 30 -19.20 1.84 -11.31
CA THR A 30 -19.46 3.27 -11.04
C THR A 30 -20.43 3.48 -9.87
N ALA A 31 -20.56 2.51 -8.96
CA ALA A 31 -21.51 2.60 -7.86
C ALA A 31 -20.85 3.14 -6.58
N LYS A 32 -21.31 4.32 -6.13
CA LYS A 32 -20.98 5.06 -4.87
C LYS A 32 -19.73 5.96 -4.82
N LEU A 33 -19.34 6.61 -5.93
CA LEU A 33 -18.30 7.65 -5.89
C LEU A 33 -18.84 9.09 -6.07
N GLU A 34 -20.17 9.30 -6.07
CA GLU A 34 -20.86 10.56 -6.44
C GLU A 34 -20.57 11.78 -5.53
N HIS A 35 -19.65 11.69 -4.57
CA HIS A 35 -19.26 12.81 -3.70
C HIS A 35 -17.75 13.10 -3.62
N LEU A 36 -16.93 12.50 -4.48
CA LEU A 36 -15.46 12.54 -4.31
C LEU A 36 -14.70 13.54 -5.17
N ASN A 37 -15.40 14.52 -5.75
CA ASN A 37 -14.69 15.69 -6.27
C ASN A 37 -13.94 16.36 -5.12
N LEU A 38 -12.62 16.53 -5.32
CA LEU A 38 -11.65 17.32 -4.55
C LEU A 38 -10.82 16.49 -3.55
N LEU A 39 -9.75 15.86 -4.03
CA LEU A 39 -8.55 15.68 -3.22
C LEU A 39 -7.94 17.06 -2.99
N ASP A 40 -7.85 17.49 -1.74
CA ASP A 40 -7.27 18.77 -1.31
C ASP A 40 -6.35 18.50 -0.12
N ASN A 41 -5.25 19.24 -0.02
CA ASN A 41 -4.14 19.00 0.91
C ASN A 41 -4.48 19.24 2.39
N GLN A 42 -5.71 19.67 2.70
CA GLN A 42 -6.17 20.01 4.06
C GLN A 42 -7.36 19.16 4.55
N LYS A 43 -7.60 17.99 3.94
CA LYS A 43 -8.75 17.15 4.32
C LYS A 43 -8.37 16.01 5.26
N THR A 44 -9.24 15.82 6.25
CA THR A 44 -9.28 14.60 7.06
C THR A 44 -10.27 13.64 6.43
N TYR A 45 -9.87 12.38 6.38
CA TYR A 45 -10.61 11.25 5.86
C TYR A 45 -11.05 10.36 7.01
N GLN A 46 -12.09 9.60 6.80
CA GLN A 46 -12.50 8.54 7.72
C GLN A 46 -12.69 7.26 6.93
N ILE A 47 -12.14 6.17 7.45
CA ILE A 47 -12.43 4.83 6.98
C ILE A 47 -13.12 4.05 8.10
N VAL A 48 -14.24 3.41 7.77
CA VAL A 48 -15.04 2.63 8.72
C VAL A 48 -15.07 1.19 8.25
N SER A 49 -14.74 0.25 9.15
CA SER A 49 -14.94 -1.19 8.89
C SER A 49 -16.30 -1.63 9.39
N HIS A 50 -17.15 -2.17 8.51
CA HIS A 50 -18.49 -2.65 8.89
C HIS A 50 -18.42 -3.83 9.85
N GLN A 51 -17.52 -4.77 9.58
CA GLN A 51 -17.37 -6.00 10.34
C GLN A 51 -16.86 -5.73 11.77
N LYS A 52 -15.89 -4.81 11.91
CA LYS A 52 -15.27 -4.51 13.20
C LYS A 52 -15.95 -3.38 13.96
N LYS A 53 -16.85 -2.62 13.32
CA LYS A 53 -17.45 -1.39 13.87
C LYS A 53 -16.38 -0.42 14.39
N MET A 54 -15.27 -0.33 13.66
CA MET A 54 -14.12 0.51 13.98
C MET A 54 -14.00 1.61 12.95
N MET A 55 -13.60 2.80 13.39
CA MET A 55 -13.36 3.96 12.55
C MET A 55 -11.96 4.50 12.80
N LEU A 56 -11.26 4.86 11.73
CA LEU A 56 -9.93 5.44 11.76
C LEU A 56 -9.97 6.80 11.07
N HIS A 57 -9.45 7.82 11.73
CA HIS A 57 -9.25 9.13 11.15
C HIS A 57 -7.95 9.12 10.38
N ILE A 58 -7.95 9.59 9.14
CA ILE A 58 -6.77 9.59 8.29
C ILE A 58 -6.51 10.98 7.75
N HIS A 59 -5.26 11.43 7.73
CA HIS A 59 -4.87 12.66 7.03
C HIS A 59 -3.51 12.51 6.37
N ALA A 60 -3.29 13.33 5.34
CA ALA A 60 -2.00 13.42 4.68
C ALA A 60 -1.05 14.31 5.49
N VAL A 61 0.22 13.92 5.56
CA VAL A 61 1.29 14.66 6.19
C VAL A 61 2.39 14.93 5.16
N GLN A 62 2.54 16.21 4.81
CA GLN A 62 3.49 16.70 3.81
C GLN A 62 4.86 16.98 4.45
N GLU A 63 5.94 16.96 3.66
CA GLU A 63 7.32 17.16 4.16
C GLU A 63 7.52 18.47 4.93
N SER A 64 6.84 19.53 4.52
CA SER A 64 6.93 20.86 5.14
C SER A 64 6.21 20.98 6.48
N GLN A 65 5.40 19.99 6.87
CA GLN A 65 4.57 20.07 8.07
C GLN A 65 5.35 19.62 9.32
N PRO A 66 5.19 20.31 10.47
CA PRO A 66 5.88 19.93 11.70
C PRO A 66 5.61 18.49 12.18
N GLU A 67 4.39 18.00 11.91
CA GLU A 67 3.94 16.65 12.26
C GLU A 67 4.74 15.55 11.51
N ARG A 68 5.32 15.88 10.35
CA ARG A 68 6.05 14.93 9.50
C ARG A 68 7.08 14.12 10.28
N LYS A 69 7.88 14.80 11.11
CA LYS A 69 8.94 14.16 11.91
C LYS A 69 8.39 13.12 12.89
N GLN A 70 7.20 13.34 13.43
CA GLN A 70 6.57 12.40 14.36
C GLN A 70 6.10 11.14 13.63
N VAL A 71 5.52 11.30 12.43
CA VAL A 71 5.10 10.17 11.59
C VAL A 71 6.31 9.37 11.09
N GLU A 72 7.37 10.04 10.64
CA GLU A 72 8.62 9.39 10.23
C GLU A 72 9.29 8.64 11.39
N ALA A 73 9.25 9.21 12.60
CA ALA A 73 9.72 8.53 13.80
C ALA A 73 8.89 7.28 14.11
N PHE A 74 7.56 7.36 14.04
CA PHE A 74 6.68 6.20 14.19
C PHE A 74 7.02 5.07 13.20
N ILE A 75 7.19 5.41 11.92
CA ILE A 75 7.58 4.45 10.87
C ILE A 75 8.96 3.87 11.18
N SER A 76 9.94 4.72 11.46
CA SER A 76 11.32 4.31 11.78
C SER A 76 11.37 3.35 12.96
N THR A 77 10.66 3.66 14.05
CA THR A 77 10.59 2.80 15.23
C THR A 77 10.04 1.43 14.87
N LYS A 78 8.98 1.33 14.06
CA LYS A 78 8.43 0.03 13.65
C LYS A 78 9.39 -0.78 12.77
N TYR A 79 10.04 -0.13 11.82
CA TYR A 79 11.05 -0.78 10.99
C TYR A 79 12.28 -1.21 11.81
N GLN A 80 12.69 -0.43 12.79
CA GLN A 80 13.79 -0.77 13.69
C GLN A 80 13.40 -1.92 14.64
N GLU A 81 12.20 -1.90 15.21
CA GLU A 81 11.70 -2.97 16.08
C GLU A 81 11.66 -4.31 15.35
N MET A 82 11.00 -4.33 14.18
CA MET A 82 10.73 -5.55 13.41
C MET A 82 11.94 -6.02 12.61
N HIS A 83 12.68 -5.10 12.00
CA HIS A 83 13.71 -5.42 11.02
C HIS A 83 15.12 -5.02 11.41
N LYS A 84 15.31 -4.29 12.52
CA LYS A 84 16.61 -3.64 12.83
C LYS A 84 17.08 -2.75 11.66
N ALA A 85 16.12 -2.17 10.96
CA ALA A 85 16.35 -1.32 9.80
C ALA A 85 16.39 0.15 10.20
N THR A 86 17.38 0.87 9.70
CA THR A 86 17.52 2.31 9.82
C THR A 86 17.11 2.95 8.49
N LEU A 87 15.91 3.55 8.45
CA LEU A 87 15.40 4.20 7.25
C LEU A 87 16.10 5.55 7.03
N SER A 88 16.44 5.83 5.79
CA SER A 88 17.06 7.09 5.33
C SER A 88 16.14 7.91 4.43
N HIS A 89 15.07 7.29 3.92
CA HIS A 89 14.14 7.90 2.96
C HIS A 89 12.69 7.50 3.28
N PHE A 90 11.79 8.45 3.05
CA PHE A 90 10.34 8.30 3.17
C PHE A 90 9.69 8.83 1.90
N SER A 91 8.54 8.27 1.52
CA SER A 91 7.75 8.77 0.39
C SER A 91 7.34 10.23 0.59
N SER A 92 7.23 10.99 -0.50
CA SER A 92 6.88 12.42 -0.47
C SER A 92 5.59 12.70 0.29
N THR A 93 4.57 11.86 0.11
CA THR A 93 3.32 11.93 0.89
C THR A 93 3.22 10.76 1.86
N LEU A 94 3.00 11.05 3.14
CA LEU A 94 2.63 10.05 4.15
C LEU A 94 1.16 10.24 4.52
N PHE A 95 0.43 9.15 4.67
CA PHE A 95 -0.86 9.14 5.35
C PHE A 95 -0.69 8.56 6.74
N VAL A 96 -1.29 9.21 7.73
CA VAL A 96 -1.35 8.75 9.10
C VAL A 96 -2.77 8.41 9.46
N GLY A 97 -2.96 7.27 10.12
CA GLY A 97 -4.24 6.80 10.63
C GLY A 97 -4.24 6.80 12.15
N GLU A 98 -5.18 7.55 12.73
CA GLU A 98 -5.31 7.77 14.15
C GLU A 98 -6.60 7.21 14.72
N PHE A 99 -6.48 6.63 15.92
CA PHE A 99 -7.60 6.24 16.76
C PHE A 99 -7.34 6.79 18.16
N GLN A 100 -8.34 7.45 18.75
CA GLN A 100 -8.22 8.10 20.07
C GLN A 100 -7.00 9.03 20.19
N HIS A 101 -6.75 9.83 19.15
CA HIS A 101 -5.60 10.76 19.08
C HIS A 101 -4.22 10.11 19.20
N GLN A 102 -4.12 8.83 18.85
CA GLN A 102 -2.86 8.10 18.77
C GLN A 102 -2.66 7.53 17.37
N THR A 103 -1.45 7.68 16.84
CA THR A 103 -1.03 7.05 15.59
C THR A 103 -1.06 5.53 15.70
N GLN A 104 -1.93 4.91 14.90
CA GLN A 104 -2.09 3.46 14.85
C GLN A 104 -1.44 2.84 13.61
N VAL A 105 -1.36 3.61 12.53
CA VAL A 105 -0.82 3.16 11.25
C VAL A 105 -0.34 4.37 10.44
N ALA A 106 0.70 4.18 9.65
CA ALA A 106 1.17 5.14 8.67
C ALA A 106 1.56 4.40 7.39
N ILE A 107 1.42 5.05 6.25
CA ILE A 107 1.80 4.52 4.93
C ILE A 107 2.28 5.65 4.03
N GLY A 108 3.28 5.38 3.20
CA GLY A 108 3.80 6.32 2.22
C GLY A 108 3.28 6.03 0.82
N ILE A 109 3.05 7.09 0.05
CA ILE A 109 2.79 7.00 -1.39
C ILE A 109 3.73 7.94 -2.17
N GLU A 110 4.18 7.48 -3.32
CA GLU A 110 5.02 8.24 -4.25
C GLU A 110 4.42 8.20 -5.66
N PRO A 111 3.88 9.31 -6.18
CA PRO A 111 3.47 9.41 -7.57
C PRO A 111 4.66 9.33 -8.53
N LEU A 112 4.56 8.48 -9.55
CA LEU A 112 5.70 8.16 -10.42
C LEU A 112 5.83 9.06 -11.65
N LYS A 113 4.94 10.05 -11.83
CA LYS A 113 4.96 10.96 -12.98
C LYS A 113 6.33 11.63 -13.19
N SER A 114 6.98 12.04 -12.10
CA SER A 114 8.26 12.77 -12.13
C SER A 114 9.40 12.04 -11.40
N HIS A 115 9.16 10.84 -10.87
CA HIS A 115 10.12 10.13 -10.02
C HIS A 115 10.29 8.68 -10.47
N GLN A 116 11.49 8.14 -10.26
CA GLN A 116 11.74 6.71 -10.35
C GLN A 116 11.23 6.03 -9.08
N ALA A 117 10.57 4.88 -9.24
CA ALA A 117 10.12 4.11 -8.08
C ALA A 117 11.33 3.42 -7.44
N PHE A 118 11.38 3.34 -6.13
CA PHE A 118 12.45 2.63 -5.44
C PHE A 118 12.51 1.16 -5.87
N LEU A 119 11.35 0.51 -6.05
CA LEU A 119 11.25 -0.87 -6.51
C LEU A 119 11.80 -1.12 -7.92
N GLU A 120 12.02 -0.09 -8.74
CA GLU A 120 12.61 -0.25 -10.09
C GLU A 120 14.05 -0.74 -10.01
N GLN A 121 14.72 -0.59 -8.86
CA GLN A 121 16.03 -1.21 -8.61
C GLN A 121 16.01 -2.74 -8.73
N TYR A 122 14.85 -3.37 -8.53
CA TYR A 122 14.69 -4.82 -8.66
C TYR A 122 14.25 -5.27 -10.05
N LEU A 123 13.88 -4.33 -10.93
CA LEU A 123 13.32 -4.62 -12.24
C LEU A 123 14.36 -4.37 -13.34
N VAL A 124 14.28 -5.15 -14.41
CA VAL A 124 15.13 -4.97 -15.60
C VAL A 124 14.73 -3.73 -16.41
N GLN A 125 13.50 -3.27 -16.24
CA GLN A 125 12.90 -2.17 -17.01
C GLN A 125 11.95 -1.35 -16.12
N PRO A 126 11.59 -0.12 -16.52
CA PRO A 126 10.64 0.70 -15.78
C PRO A 126 9.32 0.00 -15.49
N ILE A 127 8.68 0.37 -14.38
CA ILE A 127 7.48 -0.31 -13.88
C ILE A 127 6.31 -0.26 -14.87
N GLU A 128 6.10 0.85 -15.56
CA GLU A 128 5.05 1.01 -16.58
C GLU A 128 5.26 0.07 -17.77
N GLN A 129 6.52 -0.19 -18.15
CA GLN A 129 6.83 -1.15 -19.20
C GLN A 129 6.58 -2.58 -18.72
N THR A 130 6.87 -2.86 -17.46
CA THR A 130 6.59 -4.18 -16.84
C THR A 130 5.10 -4.46 -16.80
N LEU A 131 4.30 -3.47 -16.38
CA LEU A 131 2.84 -3.57 -16.38
C LEU A 131 2.29 -3.66 -17.80
N THR A 132 2.76 -2.84 -18.74
CA THR A 132 2.33 -2.88 -20.15
C THR A 132 2.53 -4.26 -20.77
N LYS A 133 3.69 -4.88 -20.54
CA LYS A 133 3.95 -6.26 -20.99
C LYS A 133 3.05 -7.28 -20.29
N MET A 134 2.77 -7.11 -19.00
CA MET A 134 1.91 -8.02 -18.25
C MET A 134 0.46 -8.01 -18.78
N ILE A 135 -0.10 -6.82 -19.04
CA ILE A 135 -1.52 -6.66 -19.42
C ILE A 135 -1.76 -6.54 -20.92
N GLN A 136 -0.70 -6.48 -21.73
CA GLN A 136 -0.76 -6.32 -23.20
C GLN A 136 -1.53 -5.04 -23.62
N ARG A 137 -1.34 -3.96 -22.86
CA ARG A 137 -1.94 -2.64 -23.06
C ARG A 137 -1.06 -1.58 -22.43
N ASP A 138 -0.91 -0.44 -23.09
CA ASP A 138 -0.13 0.69 -22.56
C ASP A 138 -0.66 1.15 -21.20
N VAL A 139 0.27 1.30 -20.25
CA VAL A 139 0.02 1.89 -18.93
C VAL A 139 0.78 3.22 -18.83
N ALA A 140 0.05 4.30 -18.62
CA ALA A 140 0.65 5.62 -18.44
C ALA A 140 1.34 5.70 -17.06
N ARG A 141 2.58 6.20 -17.02
CA ARG A 141 3.39 6.23 -15.78
C ARG A 141 2.75 7.09 -14.69
N GLU A 142 2.08 8.18 -15.07
CA GLU A 142 1.33 9.05 -14.15
C GLU A 142 0.12 8.38 -13.51
N LYS A 143 -0.33 7.23 -14.03
CA LYS A 143 -1.41 6.41 -13.47
C LYS A 143 -0.88 5.32 -12.53
N ILE A 144 0.39 5.39 -12.14
CA ILE A 144 1.05 4.44 -11.24
C ILE A 144 1.56 5.17 -9.98
N ILE A 145 1.31 4.59 -8.82
CA ILE A 145 1.83 5.05 -7.54
C ILE A 145 2.59 3.93 -6.84
N GLU A 146 3.78 4.25 -6.34
CA GLU A 146 4.50 3.36 -5.42
C GLU A 146 3.97 3.55 -4.00
N ILE A 147 3.69 2.43 -3.33
CA ILE A 147 3.34 2.35 -1.92
C ILE A 147 4.55 1.87 -1.15
N GLY A 148 4.93 2.63 -0.13
CA GLY A 148 6.05 2.35 0.76
C GLY A 148 5.73 2.64 2.22
N ASN A 149 6.74 2.54 3.08
CA ASN A 149 6.71 3.00 4.46
C ASN A 149 5.50 2.55 5.31
N LEU A 150 4.89 1.39 5.01
CA LEU A 150 3.77 0.88 5.79
C LEU A 150 4.25 0.43 7.18
N ALA A 151 3.79 1.13 8.21
CA ALA A 151 4.01 0.81 9.60
C ALA A 151 2.66 0.76 10.32
N SER A 152 2.39 -0.29 11.09
CA SER A 152 1.11 -0.43 11.78
C SER A 152 1.27 -1.11 13.13
N GLN A 153 0.41 -0.75 14.09
CA GLN A 153 0.33 -1.40 15.40
C GLN A 153 -0.23 -2.81 15.31
N ASN A 154 -1.15 -3.08 14.38
CA ASN A 154 -1.73 -4.39 14.18
C ASN A 154 -2.29 -4.58 12.76
N MET A 155 -2.65 -5.82 12.44
CA MET A 155 -3.18 -6.19 11.12
C MET A 155 -4.48 -5.46 10.76
N GLU A 156 -5.35 -5.17 11.72
CA GLU A 156 -6.65 -4.56 11.42
C GLU A 156 -6.51 -3.09 11.01
N TYR A 157 -5.62 -2.35 11.67
CA TYR A 157 -5.28 -0.98 11.23
C TYR A 157 -4.58 -0.98 9.87
N ALA A 158 -3.70 -1.95 9.60
CA ALA A 158 -3.10 -2.10 8.27
C ALA A 158 -4.17 -2.35 7.19
N LYS A 159 -5.15 -3.24 7.43
CA LYS A 159 -6.26 -3.48 6.51
C LYS A 159 -7.11 -2.23 6.26
N MET A 160 -7.42 -1.47 7.32
CA MET A 160 -8.18 -0.22 7.19
C MET A 160 -7.41 0.83 6.39
N MET A 161 -6.10 0.95 6.58
CA MET A 161 -5.26 1.86 5.81
C MET A 161 -5.16 1.44 4.33
N VAL A 162 -5.03 0.14 4.04
CA VAL A 162 -5.06 -0.37 2.65
C VAL A 162 -6.42 -0.09 2.01
N ALA A 163 -7.52 -0.31 2.73
CA ALA A 163 -8.87 -0.01 2.22
C ALA A 163 -9.01 1.49 1.90
N PHE A 164 -8.57 2.36 2.81
CA PHE A 164 -8.50 3.80 2.57
C PHE A 164 -7.71 4.14 1.31
N LEU A 165 -6.50 3.58 1.14
CA LEU A 165 -5.69 3.85 -0.04
C LEU A 165 -6.40 3.44 -1.33
N VAL A 166 -7.11 2.32 -1.36
CA VAL A 166 -7.87 1.91 -2.54
C VAL A 166 -8.92 2.96 -2.92
N PHE A 167 -9.69 3.47 -1.96
CA PHE A 167 -10.65 4.55 -2.22
C PHE A 167 -9.94 5.84 -2.68
N TYR A 168 -8.88 6.24 -1.97
CA TYR A 168 -8.12 7.45 -2.28
C TYR A 168 -7.54 7.40 -3.70
N LEU A 169 -6.92 6.29 -4.07
CA LEU A 169 -6.30 6.09 -5.38
C LEU A 169 -7.35 6.00 -6.50
N THR A 170 -8.53 5.46 -6.22
CA THR A 170 -9.66 5.48 -7.16
C THR A 170 -10.07 6.92 -7.50
N VAL A 171 -10.19 7.78 -6.48
CA VAL A 171 -10.55 9.19 -6.65
C VAL A 171 -9.44 9.98 -7.36
N ALA A 172 -8.18 9.62 -7.10
CA ALA A 172 -7.03 10.15 -7.81
C ALA A 172 -6.89 9.63 -9.24
N GLU A 173 -7.83 8.79 -9.70
CA GLU A 173 -7.81 8.10 -10.99
C GLU A 173 -6.50 7.34 -11.25
N VAL A 174 -5.88 6.78 -10.21
CA VAL A 174 -4.70 5.93 -10.32
C VAL A 174 -5.15 4.54 -10.76
N GLU A 175 -4.41 3.94 -11.68
CA GLU A 175 -4.74 2.62 -12.21
C GLU A 175 -4.03 1.50 -11.43
N TRP A 176 -2.75 1.71 -11.10
CA TRP A 176 -1.92 0.71 -10.44
C TRP A 176 -1.26 1.24 -9.18
N ALA A 177 -1.42 0.50 -8.10
CA ALA A 177 -0.58 0.60 -6.92
C ALA A 177 0.51 -0.47 -6.99
N VAL A 178 1.76 -0.07 -6.82
CA VAL A 178 2.92 -0.98 -6.84
C VAL A 178 3.68 -0.90 -5.52
N CYS A 179 4.23 -2.00 -5.03
CA CYS A 179 4.96 -1.98 -3.77
C CYS A 179 5.98 -3.11 -3.65
N THR A 180 6.89 -2.97 -2.70
CA THR A 180 7.73 -4.07 -2.23
C THR A 180 7.11 -4.67 -0.97
N GLY A 181 6.36 -5.76 -1.15
CA GLY A 181 5.57 -6.39 -0.09
C GLY A 181 6.25 -7.58 0.56
N THR A 182 6.54 -7.49 1.87
CA THR A 182 6.98 -8.64 2.71
C THR A 182 5.87 -9.69 2.84
N ILE A 183 6.17 -10.84 3.46
CA ILE A 183 5.15 -11.86 3.80
C ILE A 183 3.96 -11.24 4.55
N ALA A 184 4.21 -10.35 5.51
CA ALA A 184 3.15 -9.72 6.29
C ALA A 184 2.24 -8.83 5.43
N VAL A 185 2.81 -8.05 4.50
CA VAL A 185 2.03 -7.21 3.58
C VAL A 185 1.16 -8.07 2.67
N ARG A 186 1.73 -9.13 2.08
CA ARG A 186 0.97 -10.07 1.24
C ARG A 186 -0.15 -10.75 2.02
N TYR A 187 0.11 -11.11 3.27
CA TYR A 187 -0.90 -11.68 4.15
C TYR A 187 -2.05 -10.70 4.41
N VAL A 188 -1.77 -9.41 4.65
CA VAL A 188 -2.82 -8.37 4.77
C VAL A 188 -3.70 -8.33 3.52
N LEU A 189 -3.08 -8.24 2.32
CA LEU A 189 -3.81 -8.20 1.05
C LEU A 189 -4.69 -9.45 0.86
N GLN A 190 -4.14 -10.64 1.14
CA GLN A 190 -4.87 -11.91 1.06
C GLN A 190 -6.05 -11.99 2.03
N GLN A 191 -5.86 -11.54 3.28
CA GLN A 191 -6.92 -11.52 4.30
C GLN A 191 -8.05 -10.55 3.95
N MET A 192 -7.78 -9.55 3.11
CA MET A 192 -8.80 -8.65 2.57
C MET A 192 -9.47 -9.20 1.30
N GLY A 193 -8.96 -10.29 0.72
CA GLY A 193 -9.42 -10.81 -0.56
C GLY A 193 -8.93 -9.99 -1.77
N LEU A 194 -7.90 -9.15 -1.60
CA LEU A 194 -7.37 -8.36 -2.70
C LEU A 194 -6.48 -9.20 -3.59
N HIS A 195 -6.68 -9.06 -4.91
CA HIS A 195 -5.79 -9.63 -5.91
C HIS A 195 -4.56 -8.75 -6.11
N PHE A 196 -3.40 -9.38 -6.29
CA PHE A 196 -2.16 -8.72 -6.65
C PHE A 196 -1.33 -9.63 -7.56
N HIS A 197 -0.59 -9.01 -8.46
CA HIS A 197 0.39 -9.67 -9.32
C HIS A 197 1.76 -9.61 -8.66
N VAL A 198 2.49 -10.74 -8.68
CA VAL A 198 3.90 -10.77 -8.32
C VAL A 198 4.71 -10.52 -9.58
N LEU A 199 5.46 -9.42 -9.61
CA LEU A 199 6.26 -9.03 -10.77
C LEU A 199 7.69 -9.58 -10.69
N GLU A 200 8.31 -9.50 -9.51
CA GLU A 200 9.69 -9.93 -9.30
C GLU A 200 9.98 -10.15 -7.81
N LYS A 201 11.06 -10.85 -7.48
CA LYS A 201 11.64 -10.91 -6.13
C LYS A 201 12.43 -9.63 -5.87
N ALA A 202 12.25 -9.03 -4.70
CA ALA A 202 13.10 -7.91 -4.29
C ALA A 202 14.46 -8.45 -3.81
N ASN A 203 15.35 -8.76 -4.76
CA ASN A 203 16.68 -9.28 -4.49
C ASN A 203 17.57 -8.17 -3.88
N PRO A 204 18.02 -8.29 -2.62
CA PRO A 204 18.82 -7.24 -1.98
C PRO A 204 20.21 -7.06 -2.58
N GLU A 205 20.73 -8.03 -3.35
CA GLU A 205 22.08 -7.93 -3.90
C GLU A 205 22.25 -6.77 -4.89
N VAL A 206 21.17 -6.34 -5.55
CA VAL A 206 21.20 -5.17 -6.46
C VAL A 206 21.44 -3.85 -5.73
N LEU A 207 21.24 -3.82 -4.40
CA LEU A 207 21.42 -2.62 -3.59
C LEU A 207 22.86 -2.42 -3.11
N GLY A 208 23.75 -3.40 -3.31
CA GLY A 208 25.12 -3.36 -2.79
C GLY A 208 25.15 -3.09 -1.28
N GLU A 209 25.95 -2.11 -0.86
CA GLU A 209 26.10 -1.73 0.56
C GLU A 209 24.82 -1.16 1.18
N ALA A 210 23.94 -0.56 0.37
CA ALA A 210 22.69 0.03 0.85
C ALA A 210 21.73 -1.03 1.43
N LYS A 211 21.93 -2.33 1.16
CA LYS A 211 21.13 -3.41 1.79
C LYS A 211 21.32 -3.47 3.32
N LYS A 212 22.47 -3.03 3.85
CA LYS A 212 22.78 -3.09 5.30
C LYS A 212 21.82 -2.25 6.14
N GLN A 213 21.33 -1.14 5.60
CA GLN A 213 20.38 -0.27 6.31
C GLN A 213 19.03 -0.95 6.54
N TRP A 214 18.71 -2.01 5.81
CA TRP A 214 17.44 -2.73 5.91
C TRP A 214 17.47 -3.87 6.93
N GLY A 215 18.59 -4.09 7.63
CA GLY A 215 18.71 -5.12 8.66
C GLY A 215 18.27 -6.50 8.18
N ASN A 216 17.25 -7.07 8.83
CA ASN A 216 16.67 -8.37 8.46
C ASN A 216 15.45 -8.29 7.53
N TYR A 217 15.08 -7.11 7.01
CA TYR A 217 13.89 -6.91 6.17
C TYR A 217 13.81 -7.92 5.01
N TYR A 218 14.91 -8.15 4.30
CA TYR A 218 14.94 -9.09 3.16
C TYR A 218 14.82 -10.56 3.56
N GLN A 219 15.04 -10.92 4.82
CA GLN A 219 14.73 -12.27 5.32
C GLN A 219 13.22 -12.56 5.27
N GLN A 220 12.38 -11.51 5.23
CA GLN A 220 10.94 -11.61 5.06
C GLN A 220 10.50 -11.83 3.61
N LYS A 221 11.45 -12.15 2.72
CA LYS A 221 11.24 -12.49 1.30
C LYS A 221 10.29 -11.50 0.62
N PRO A 222 10.62 -10.20 0.60
CA PRO A 222 9.82 -9.20 -0.09
C PRO A 222 9.73 -9.50 -1.59
N LEU A 223 8.58 -9.21 -2.16
CA LEU A 223 8.28 -9.33 -3.58
C LEU A 223 7.81 -7.98 -4.12
N VAL A 224 8.15 -7.67 -5.37
CA VAL A 224 7.57 -6.56 -6.10
C VAL A 224 6.16 -6.97 -6.53
N LEU A 225 5.17 -6.18 -6.10
CA LEU A 225 3.76 -6.44 -6.32
C LEU A 225 3.13 -5.33 -7.16
N ALA A 226 2.12 -5.69 -7.95
CA ALA A 226 1.22 -4.75 -8.60
C ALA A 226 -0.23 -5.08 -8.29
N ILE A 227 -0.99 -4.06 -7.90
CA ILE A 227 -2.39 -4.15 -7.49
C ILE A 227 -3.19 -3.22 -8.39
N ASN A 228 -4.16 -3.77 -9.13
CA ASN A 228 -5.08 -2.96 -9.91
C ASN A 228 -6.07 -2.28 -8.95
N VAL A 229 -6.18 -0.95 -9.04
CA VAL A 229 -6.98 -0.17 -8.10
C VAL A 229 -8.47 -0.46 -8.25
N ALA A 230 -8.97 -0.65 -9.47
CA ALA A 230 -10.37 -0.94 -9.73
C ALA A 230 -10.77 -2.33 -9.20
N ASP A 231 -9.93 -3.33 -9.41
CA ASP A 231 -10.16 -4.69 -8.87
C ASP A 231 -10.17 -4.68 -7.35
N ALA A 232 -9.23 -3.94 -6.74
CA ALA A 232 -9.17 -3.79 -5.30
C ALA A 232 -10.42 -3.06 -4.75
N LEU A 233 -10.91 -2.04 -5.46
CA LEU A 233 -12.10 -1.28 -5.08
C LEU A 233 -13.34 -2.17 -5.05
N ALA A 234 -13.49 -3.05 -6.04
CA ALA A 234 -14.63 -3.97 -6.13
C ALA A 234 -14.79 -4.84 -4.87
N VAL A 235 -13.67 -5.16 -4.21
CA VAL A 235 -13.61 -5.91 -2.95
C VAL A 235 -13.78 -4.99 -1.74
N THR A 236 -13.01 -3.90 -1.66
CA THR A 236 -13.01 -3.03 -0.45
C THR A 236 -14.35 -2.36 -0.20
N GLN A 237 -15.06 -1.92 -1.25
CA GLN A 237 -16.35 -1.22 -1.12
C GLN A 237 -17.48 -2.07 -0.52
N GLN A 238 -17.30 -3.39 -0.42
CA GLN A 238 -18.26 -4.31 0.20
C GLN A 238 -18.15 -4.35 1.72
N HIS A 239 -17.02 -3.89 2.28
CA HIS A 239 -16.66 -4.11 3.69
C HIS A 239 -16.29 -2.84 4.44
N TYR A 240 -16.03 -1.75 3.71
CA TYR A 240 -15.56 -0.49 4.26
C TYR A 240 -16.33 0.69 3.66
N ASP A 241 -16.56 1.71 4.50
CA ASP A 241 -17.03 3.02 4.04
C ASP A 241 -15.90 4.05 4.11
N PHE A 242 -15.82 4.89 3.08
CA PHE A 242 -14.91 6.02 3.00
C PHE A 242 -15.68 7.33 3.05
N LYS A 243 -15.27 8.23 3.95
CA LYS A 243 -15.87 9.57 4.10
C LYS A 243 -14.78 10.64 4.06
N VAL A 244 -15.12 11.77 3.45
CA VAL A 244 -14.24 12.95 3.36
C VAL A 244 -14.86 14.07 4.19
N ASN A 245 -14.16 14.51 5.24
CA ASN A 245 -14.60 15.66 6.02
C ASN A 245 -13.90 16.92 5.51
N ARG A 246 -14.70 17.97 5.26
CA ARG A 246 -14.17 19.33 5.12
C ARG A 246 -13.99 19.87 6.52
N ALA A 247 -12.79 20.31 6.88
CA ALA A 247 -12.63 21.14 8.06
C ALA A 247 -13.57 22.34 7.91
N ALA A 248 -14.47 22.54 8.87
CA ALA A 248 -15.27 23.75 8.91
C ALA A 248 -14.30 24.93 8.97
N ILE A 249 -14.32 25.78 7.94
CA ILE A 249 -13.64 27.07 7.97
C ILE A 249 -14.29 27.82 9.13
N ARG A 250 -13.62 27.86 10.28
CA ARG A 250 -13.97 28.80 11.34
C ARG A 250 -13.57 30.17 10.80
N GLY A 251 -14.56 30.92 10.33
CA GLY A 251 -14.44 32.36 10.11
C GLY A 251 -14.32 33.11 11.43
#